data_AF-A0A376KNI2-F1
#
_entry.id   AF-A0A376KNI2-F1
#
_cell.length_a   1.000
_cell.length_b   1.000
_cell.length_c   1.000
_cell.angle_alpha   90.00
_cell.angle_beta   90.00
_cell.angle_gamma   90.00
#
_symmetry.space_group_name_H-M   'P 1'
#
loop_
_entity.id
_entity.type
_entity.pdbx_description
1 polymer ?
#
loop_
_entity_poly.entity_id
_entity_poly.type
_entity_poly.pdbx_seq_one_letter_code
_entity_poly.pdbx_strand_id
1 'polypeptide(L)'
;MSGKTPAVVVVHENRGLNPYIEDVARRVAKAGYIALAPDGLSSVGGYPGNDDKGRELQQQVDPTKLMNDFFAAIEFMQRYPQAAGKVGITGFLLWRWRIERGGCRVSGTGLRGAVLWSSGTHCRCGED
;
A
#
# COMPACT_ATOMS: atom_id res chain seq x y z
N MET A 1 13.96 17.39 -10.53
CA MET A 1 14.39 16.89 -9.20
C MET A 1 15.61 16.02 -9.43
N SER A 2 16.79 16.37 -8.89
CA SER A 2 18.03 15.63 -9.11
C SER A 2 18.46 14.98 -7.80
N GLY A 3 18.04 13.74 -7.57
CA GLY A 3 18.28 12.97 -6.36
C GLY A 3 17.32 11.78 -6.24
N LYS A 4 17.75 10.70 -5.57
CA LYS A 4 16.85 9.56 -5.29
C LYS A 4 15.68 10.02 -4.41
N THR A 5 14.46 9.63 -4.77
CA THR A 5 13.22 10.15 -4.16
C THR A 5 12.63 9.11 -3.20
N PRO A 6 12.15 9.48 -2.00
CA PRO A 6 11.47 8.53 -1.12
C PRO A 6 10.22 7.94 -1.78
N ALA A 7 9.91 6.69 -1.46
CA ALA A 7 8.80 5.96 -2.04
C ALA A 7 7.67 5.72 -1.03
N VAL A 8 6.44 5.65 -1.52
CA VAL A 8 5.25 5.34 -0.72
C VAL A 8 4.40 4.31 -1.46
N VAL A 9 4.10 3.21 -0.79
CA VAL A 9 3.10 2.24 -1.25
C VAL A 9 1.72 2.69 -0.77
N VAL A 10 0.79 2.89 -1.69
CA VAL A 10 -0.60 3.30 -1.42
C VAL A 10 -1.49 2.09 -1.57
N VAL A 11 -2.18 1.76 -0.49
CA VAL A 11 -2.94 0.53 -0.39
C VAL A 11 -4.43 0.84 -0.44
N HIS A 12 -5.13 0.21 -1.37
CA HIS A 12 -6.56 0.41 -1.56
C HIS A 12 -7.41 -0.23 -0.45
N GLU A 13 -8.69 0.13 -0.44
CA GLU A 13 -9.69 -0.37 0.50
C GLU A 13 -10.13 -1.81 0.16
N ASN A 14 -11.32 -2.21 0.60
CA ASN A 14 -11.91 -3.52 0.34
C ASN A 14 -12.55 -3.67 -1.05
N ARG A 15 -12.20 -2.82 -2.02
CA ARG A 15 -12.81 -2.78 -3.35
C ARG A 15 -11.86 -2.55 -4.53
N GLY A 16 -10.59 -2.94 -4.38
CA GLY A 16 -9.59 -2.84 -5.43
C GLY A 16 -9.08 -1.42 -5.72
N LEU A 17 -8.24 -1.32 -6.76
CA LEU A 17 -7.67 -0.05 -7.23
C LEU A 17 -8.71 0.77 -8.01
N ASN A 18 -9.54 1.51 -7.29
CA ASN A 18 -10.52 2.41 -7.89
C ASN A 18 -9.92 3.81 -8.19
N PRO A 19 -10.63 4.67 -8.96
CA PRO A 19 -10.11 6.00 -9.35
C PRO A 19 -9.77 6.92 -8.16
N TYR A 20 -10.39 6.70 -7.00
CA TYR A 20 -10.06 7.44 -5.79
C TYR A 20 -8.65 7.09 -5.28
N ILE A 21 -8.28 5.81 -5.24
CA ILE A 21 -6.94 5.40 -4.79
C ILE A 21 -5.86 5.82 -5.80
N GLU A 22 -6.16 5.76 -7.10
CA GLU A 22 -5.28 6.34 -8.11
C GLU A 22 -5.07 7.85 -7.86
N ASP A 23 -6.11 8.57 -7.47
CA ASP A 23 -6.00 9.98 -7.12
C ASP A 23 -5.12 10.22 -5.89
N VAL A 24 -5.26 9.39 -4.86
CA VAL A 24 -4.38 9.43 -3.69
C VAL A 24 -2.93 9.18 -4.11
N ALA A 25 -2.66 8.21 -4.98
CA ALA A 25 -1.31 7.97 -5.51
C ALA A 25 -0.78 9.19 -6.28
N ARG A 26 -1.62 9.86 -7.09
CA ARG A 26 -1.26 11.12 -7.76
C ARG A 26 -0.96 12.25 -6.77
N ARG A 27 -1.71 12.35 -5.65
CA ARG A 27 -1.46 13.35 -4.60
C ARG A 27 -0.15 13.09 -3.87
N VAL A 28 0.16 11.82 -3.60
CA VAL A 28 1.45 11.42 -3.03
C VAL A 28 2.60 11.76 -3.98
N ALA A 29 2.42 11.53 -5.29
CA ALA A 29 3.40 11.92 -6.30
C ALA A 29 3.58 13.45 -6.35
N LYS A 30 2.49 14.23 -6.31
CA LYS A 30 2.54 15.69 -6.23
C LYS A 30 3.23 16.21 -4.97
N ALA A 31 3.18 15.46 -3.87
CA ALA A 31 3.88 15.80 -2.63
C ALA A 31 5.39 15.49 -2.66
N GLY A 32 5.91 14.99 -3.78
CA GLY A 32 7.35 14.76 -3.98
C GLY A 32 7.84 13.36 -3.63
N TYR A 33 6.94 12.37 -3.64
CA TYR A 33 7.27 10.95 -3.42
C TYR A 33 7.10 10.13 -4.70
N ILE A 34 7.74 8.97 -4.80
CA ILE A 34 7.36 7.96 -5.80
C ILE A 34 6.20 7.14 -5.21
N ALA A 35 5.04 7.18 -5.85
CA ALA A 35 3.87 6.43 -5.39
C ALA A 35 3.70 5.12 -6.18
N LEU A 36 3.48 4.01 -5.48
CA LEU A 36 3.07 2.74 -6.06
C LEU A 36 1.74 2.30 -5.44
N ALA A 37 0.71 2.08 -6.25
CA ALA A 37 -0.57 1.55 -5.80
C ALA A 37 -0.86 0.20 -6.47
N PRO A 38 -0.52 -0.93 -5.82
CA PRO A 38 -0.79 -2.26 -6.39
C PRO A 38 -2.30 -2.53 -6.52
N ASP A 39 -2.72 -3.16 -7.60
CA ASP A 39 -4.11 -3.61 -7.78
C ASP A 39 -4.30 -5.02 -7.21
N GLY A 40 -4.92 -5.10 -6.04
CA GLY A 40 -5.23 -6.35 -5.36
C GLY A 40 -6.35 -7.18 -6.00
N LEU A 41 -7.03 -6.66 -7.02
CA LEU A 41 -7.99 -7.41 -7.81
C LEU A 41 -7.40 -7.97 -9.11
N SER A 42 -6.12 -7.75 -9.39
CA SER A 42 -5.47 -8.20 -10.63
C SER A 42 -5.68 -9.68 -10.93
N SER A 43 -5.69 -10.54 -9.90
CA SER A 43 -5.88 -12.00 -10.04
C SER A 43 -7.31 -12.40 -10.44
N VAL A 44 -8.28 -11.49 -10.31
CA VAL A 44 -9.70 -11.69 -10.61
C VAL A 44 -10.22 -10.68 -11.65
N GLY A 45 -9.32 -10.06 -12.42
CA GLY A 45 -9.65 -9.19 -13.55
C GLY A 45 -9.53 -7.68 -13.30
N GLY A 46 -9.06 -7.28 -12.12
CA GLY A 46 -8.86 -5.87 -11.74
C GLY A 46 -10.14 -5.17 -11.27
N TYR A 47 -10.06 -3.85 -11.07
CA TYR A 47 -11.22 -3.07 -10.64
C TYR A 47 -12.33 -3.08 -11.70
N PRO A 48 -13.56 -3.55 -11.37
CA PRO A 48 -14.61 -3.79 -12.36
C PRO A 48 -15.40 -2.53 -12.76
N GLY A 49 -14.86 -1.34 -12.48
CA GLY A 49 -15.52 -0.06 -12.73
C GLY A 49 -16.58 0.35 -11.70
N ASN A 50 -16.95 -0.54 -10.76
CA ASN A 50 -17.89 -0.23 -9.68
C ASN A 50 -17.46 -0.82 -8.33
N ASP A 51 -17.70 -0.05 -7.27
CA ASP A 51 -17.22 -0.33 -5.91
C ASP A 51 -17.91 -1.54 -5.27
N ASP A 52 -19.17 -1.84 -5.63
CA ASP A 52 -19.94 -2.96 -5.07
C ASP A 52 -19.39 -4.28 -5.58
N LYS A 53 -19.19 -4.39 -6.89
CA LYS A 53 -18.56 -5.56 -7.50
C LYS A 53 -17.11 -5.70 -7.10
N GLY A 54 -16.39 -4.59 -6.92
CA GLY A 54 -15.04 -4.60 -6.36
C GLY A 54 -14.98 -5.29 -4.99
N ARG A 55 -15.96 -5.03 -4.11
CA ARG A 55 -16.06 -5.73 -2.81
C ARG A 55 -16.31 -7.21 -2.94
N GLU A 56 -17.23 -7.61 -3.82
CA GLU A 56 -17.53 -9.02 -4.08
C GLU A 56 -16.32 -9.78 -4.62
N LEU A 57 -15.56 -9.16 -5.54
CA LEU A 57 -14.35 -9.75 -6.09
C LEU A 57 -13.25 -9.87 -5.03
N GLN A 58 -13.06 -8.85 -4.20
CA GLN A 58 -12.00 -8.89 -3.18
C GLN A 58 -12.24 -9.96 -2.10
N GLN A 59 -13.49 -10.32 -1.84
CA GLN A 59 -13.84 -11.43 -0.94
C GLN A 59 -13.40 -12.81 -1.47
N GLN A 60 -13.23 -12.94 -2.79
CA GLN A 60 -12.80 -14.19 -3.44
C GLN A 60 -11.27 -14.32 -3.49
N VAL A 61 -10.54 -13.23 -3.24
CA VAL A 61 -9.08 -13.21 -3.27
C VAL A 61 -8.52 -13.79 -1.98
N ASP A 62 -7.50 -14.65 -2.11
CA ASP A 62 -6.79 -15.22 -0.98
C ASP A 62 -6.18 -14.11 -0.10
N PRO A 63 -6.51 -14.04 1.20
CA PRO A 63 -6.01 -13.03 2.13
C PRO A 63 -4.50 -12.89 2.19
N THR A 64 -3.80 -14.01 2.14
CA THR A 64 -2.37 -14.15 2.35
C THR A 64 -1.64 -13.75 1.09
N LYS A 65 -2.11 -14.21 -0.08
CA LYS A 65 -1.57 -13.77 -1.37
C LYS A 65 -1.73 -12.28 -1.56
N LEU A 66 -2.92 -11.75 -1.29
CA LEU A 66 -3.18 -10.31 -1.36
C LEU A 66 -2.19 -9.54 -0.49
N MET A 67 -1.97 -9.97 0.76
CA MET A 67 -1.01 -9.33 1.66
C MET A 67 0.44 -9.42 1.14
N ASN A 68 0.82 -10.57 0.62
CA ASN A 68 2.15 -10.78 0.04
C ASN A 68 2.39 -9.89 -1.18
N ASP A 69 1.37 -9.57 -1.97
CA ASP A 69 1.50 -8.66 -3.12
C ASP A 69 1.90 -7.24 -2.66
N PHE A 70 1.36 -6.76 -1.52
CA PHE A 70 1.76 -5.45 -0.97
C PHE A 70 3.12 -5.49 -0.29
N PHE A 71 3.53 -6.61 0.32
CA PHE A 71 4.89 -6.77 0.81
C PHE A 71 5.91 -6.82 -0.34
N ALA A 72 5.59 -7.53 -1.41
CA ALA A 72 6.40 -7.55 -2.63
C ALA A 72 6.50 -6.13 -3.25
N ALA A 73 5.43 -5.34 -3.18
CA ALA A 73 5.46 -3.94 -3.61
C ALA A 73 6.43 -3.09 -2.77
N ILE A 74 6.50 -3.30 -1.46
CA ILE A 74 7.49 -2.62 -0.60
C ILE A 74 8.91 -3.03 -0.99
N GLU A 75 9.18 -4.32 -1.10
CA GLU A 75 10.50 -4.84 -1.47
C GLU A 75 10.95 -4.34 -2.86
N PHE A 76 10.01 -4.29 -3.81
CA PHE A 76 10.24 -3.72 -5.12
C PHE A 76 10.64 -2.23 -5.02
N MET A 77 9.90 -1.43 -4.24
CA MET A 77 10.18 -0.01 -4.10
C MET A 77 11.48 0.29 -3.34
N GLN A 78 11.96 -0.63 -2.50
CA GLN A 78 13.28 -0.50 -1.86
C GLN A 78 14.43 -0.63 -2.86
N ARG A 79 14.25 -1.46 -3.88
CA ARG A 79 15.26 -1.72 -4.92
C ARG A 79 15.05 -0.86 -6.16
N TYR A 80 13.97 -0.09 -6.22
CA TYR A 80 13.64 0.74 -7.37
C TYR A 80 14.77 1.76 -7.63
N PRO A 81 15.36 1.84 -8.84
CA PRO A 81 16.58 2.61 -9.08
C PRO A 81 16.49 4.09 -8.72
N GLN A 82 15.30 4.68 -8.90
CA GLN A 82 15.03 6.08 -8.61
C GLN A 82 14.59 6.32 -7.15
N ALA A 83 14.26 5.26 -6.42
CA ALA A 83 13.88 5.35 -5.02
C ALA A 83 15.11 5.49 -4.12
N ALA A 84 14.96 6.23 -3.03
CA ALA A 84 16.01 6.42 -2.02
C ALA A 84 16.24 5.20 -1.13
N GLY A 85 15.62 4.05 -1.44
CA GLY A 85 15.61 2.85 -0.60
C GLY A 85 14.70 2.96 0.64
N LYS A 86 14.25 4.17 0.98
CA LYS A 86 13.27 4.42 2.05
C LYS A 86 11.86 4.29 1.50
N VAL A 87 11.09 3.36 2.06
CA VAL A 87 9.70 3.11 1.67
C VAL A 87 8.78 3.32 2.87
N GLY A 88 7.75 4.14 2.68
CA GLY A 88 6.59 4.23 3.57
C GLY A 88 5.39 3.48 3.00
N ILE A 89 4.41 3.18 3.83
CA ILE A 89 3.13 2.59 3.39
C ILE A 89 1.96 3.39 3.95
N THR A 90 0.91 3.57 3.15
CA THR A 90 -0.34 4.17 3.61
C THR A 90 -1.53 3.41 3.07
N GLY A 91 -2.59 3.27 3.87
CA GLY A 91 -3.74 2.46 3.50
C GLY A 91 -5.00 2.78 4.28
N PHE A 92 -6.14 2.34 3.76
CA PHE A 92 -7.47 2.72 4.27
C PHE A 92 -8.24 1.50 4.81
N LEU A 93 -8.84 1.64 6.00
CA LEU A 93 -9.85 0.79 6.67
C LEU A 93 -9.55 -0.72 6.84
N LEU A 94 -9.42 -1.51 5.76
CA LEU A 94 -9.29 -2.98 5.82
C LEU A 94 -7.88 -3.44 6.28
N TRP A 95 -6.88 -2.57 6.12
CA TRP A 95 -5.49 -2.90 6.39
C TRP A 95 -5.10 -2.92 7.87
N ARG A 96 -5.81 -2.18 8.71
CA ARG A 96 -5.58 -2.17 10.16
C ARG A 96 -5.60 -3.58 10.74
N TRP A 97 -6.68 -4.32 10.50
CA TRP A 97 -6.89 -5.63 11.11
C TRP A 97 -5.94 -6.72 10.59
N ARG A 98 -5.59 -6.68 9.30
CA ARG A 98 -4.65 -7.65 8.68
C ARG A 98 -3.20 -7.42 9.11
N ILE A 99 -2.76 -6.17 9.24
CA ILE A 99 -1.41 -5.84 9.74
C ILE A 99 -1.30 -6.14 11.24
N GLU A 100 -2.33 -5.80 12.04
CA GLU A 100 -2.35 -6.05 13.49
C GLU A 100 -2.44 -7.54 13.85
N ARG A 101 -3.29 -8.34 13.17
CA ARG A 101 -3.40 -9.80 13.44
C ARG A 101 -2.33 -10.64 12.77
N GLY A 102 -1.72 -10.16 11.68
CA GLY A 102 -0.60 -10.83 11.03
C GLY A 102 0.69 -10.79 11.85
N GLY A 103 0.69 -10.17 13.04
CA GLY A 103 1.88 -10.07 13.88
C GLY A 103 2.99 -9.33 13.16
N CYS A 104 2.66 -8.32 12.35
CA CYS A 104 3.64 -7.56 11.58
C CYS A 104 4.45 -6.68 12.54
N ARG A 105 5.40 -7.29 13.23
CA ARG A 105 6.54 -6.60 13.82
C ARG A 105 7.25 -6.00 12.61
N VAL A 106 7.15 -4.69 12.44
CA VAL A 106 7.80 -3.92 11.36
C VAL A 106 9.32 -3.82 11.61
N SER A 107 9.91 -4.89 12.14
CA SER A 107 11.34 -5.07 12.33
C SER A 107 11.81 -6.02 11.22
N GLY A 108 12.61 -5.52 10.28
CA GLY A 108 13.24 -6.32 9.22
C GLY A 108 12.72 -6.10 7.80
N THR A 109 11.60 -5.39 7.61
CA THR A 109 11.09 -5.07 6.26
C THR A 109 11.61 -3.75 5.70
N GLY A 110 12.45 -2.99 6.42
CA GLY A 110 12.97 -1.68 6.01
C GLY A 110 11.91 -0.57 5.85
N LEU A 111 10.69 -0.80 6.33
CA LEU A 111 9.61 0.19 6.38
C LEU A 111 9.93 1.28 7.39
N ARG A 112 9.88 2.55 6.95
CA ARG A 112 10.21 3.71 7.79
C ARG A 112 8.99 4.33 8.50
N GLY A 113 7.78 4.01 8.05
CA GLY A 113 6.55 4.52 8.66
C GLY A 113 5.29 4.03 7.96
N ALA A 114 4.21 3.98 8.72
CA ALA A 114 2.89 3.61 8.24
C ALA A 114 1.83 4.63 8.64
N VAL A 115 1.02 5.09 7.67
CA VAL A 115 -0.12 5.98 7.91
C VAL A 115 -1.40 5.26 7.54
N LEU A 116 -2.23 4.96 8.55
CA LEU A 116 -3.49 4.22 8.38
C LEU A 116 -4.67 5.17 8.52
N TRP A 117 -5.44 5.32 7.44
CA TRP A 117 -6.62 6.19 7.41
C TRP A 117 -7.86 5.47 7.94
N SER A 118 -8.67 6.18 8.74
CA SER A 118 -9.76 5.74 9.67
C SER A 118 -9.34 5.40 11.10
N SER A 119 -8.04 5.38 11.40
CA SER A 119 -7.50 5.31 12.77
C SER A 119 -6.74 6.59 13.06
N GLY A 120 -7.04 7.27 14.17
CA GLY A 120 -6.28 8.43 14.67
C GLY A 120 -4.85 8.09 15.12
N THR A 121 -4.21 7.08 14.52
CA THR A 121 -2.95 6.49 14.97
C THR A 121 -1.91 6.60 13.85
N HIS A 122 -0.94 7.49 14.04
CA HIS A 122 0.30 7.49 13.27
C HIS A 122 1.22 6.41 13.85
N CYS A 123 1.58 5.39 13.06
CA CYS A 123 2.61 4.43 13.46
C CYS A 123 3.96 4.89 12.88
N ARG A 124 4.81 5.51 13.70
CA ARG A 124 6.23 5.70 13.37
C ARG A 124 6.98 4.41 13.64
N CYS A 125 7.67 3.88 12.63
CA CYS A 125 8.66 2.83 12.85
C CYS A 125 9.94 3.53 13.31
N GLY A 126 10.42 3.20 14.51
CA GLY A 126 11.69 3.67 15.04
C GLY A 126 12.86 3.12 14.22
N GLU A 127 13.90 3.93 14.08
CA GLU A 127 15.20 3.47 13.59
C GLU A 127 15.92 2.78 14.76
N ASP A 128 16.10 1.46 14.66
CA ASP A 128 17.17 0.73 15.36
C ASP A 128 18.38 0.59 14.42
#